data_AF-A0A971KFB9-F1
#
_entry.id   AF-A0A971KFB9-F1
#
_cell.length_a   1.000
_cell.length_b   1.000
_cell.length_c   1.000
_cell.angle_alpha   90.00
_cell.angle_beta   90.00
_cell.angle_gamma   90.00
#
_symmetry.space_group_name_H-M   'P 1'
#
loop_
_entity.id
_entity.type
_entity.pdbx_description
1 polymer ?
#
loop_
_entity_poly.entity_id
_entity_poly.type
_entity_poly.pdbx_seq_one_letter_code
_entity_poly.pdbx_strand_id
1 'polypeptide(L)'
;MGRLHNQIDDVKREIAKVDDDLDALTADFGLLVSSLRNPIVDGACSLLYQELIKAVAQRDALQSRIAHLTGLGEQLNGASARIAQLKMLMQRTQTQLETTFGRIGVIAWEESASNVLAEAIVSLLPESSAHQTNVAKLKARQTLLEEKSQRKHGLRAVPSHIEQLFVSRRLHRLNDETQKLFIESGKAIAQAMKIRSLHSSFAQQLEQEYLALNSELAGWEEELLNATTKISKSKDALNQAGVAGPVERKIQELKDSLRIAQERLAWCASAYGREIHRLTDPWENREASVEVLQCENQINRHERRRRQLESKIKSLETEIEIDEQVVLISQDEERIAHIKETIDQFNRQISEIEAGIREKRDRIAKLKRMLNEISSSDTGREG
;
A
#
# COMPACT_ATOMS: atom_id res chain seq x y z
N MET A 1 -14.54 30.60 -34.24
CA MET A 1 -15.38 29.89 -33.25
C MET A 1 -14.66 28.80 -32.45
N GLY A 2 -14.23 27.65 -33.03
CA GLY A 2 -13.68 26.53 -32.22
C GLY A 2 -12.41 26.82 -31.40
N ARG A 3 -11.54 27.73 -31.88
CA ARG A 3 -10.32 28.15 -31.16
C ARG A 3 -10.64 28.92 -29.86
N LEU A 4 -11.62 29.84 -29.89
CA LEU A 4 -12.01 30.63 -28.71
C LEU A 4 -12.69 29.76 -27.66
N HIS A 5 -13.50 28.78 -28.09
CA HIS A 5 -14.11 27.79 -27.19
C HIS A 5 -13.04 26.95 -26.47
N ASN A 6 -12.03 26.46 -27.20
CA ASN A 6 -10.92 25.75 -26.58
C ASN A 6 -10.14 26.62 -25.56
N GLN A 7 -9.95 27.91 -25.86
CA GLN A 7 -9.30 28.84 -24.93
C GLN A 7 -10.14 29.07 -23.67
N ILE A 8 -11.46 29.16 -23.78
CA ILE A 8 -12.36 29.23 -22.61
C ILE A 8 -12.22 27.96 -21.77
N ASP A 9 -12.19 26.78 -22.38
CA ASP A 9 -12.04 25.52 -21.66
C ASP A 9 -10.69 25.40 -20.94
N ASP A 10 -9.61 25.86 -21.57
CA ASP A 10 -8.29 25.91 -20.95
C ASP A 10 -8.27 26.86 -19.74
N VAL A 11 -8.87 28.05 -19.85
CA VAL A 11 -8.99 28.99 -18.74
C VAL A 11 -9.87 28.43 -17.62
N LYS A 12 -10.97 27.73 -17.94
CA LYS A 12 -11.82 27.05 -16.94
C LYS A 12 -11.05 25.98 -16.16
N ARG A 13 -10.20 25.20 -16.83
CA ARG A 13 -9.30 24.24 -16.16
C ARG A 13 -8.28 24.94 -15.26
N GLU A 14 -7.78 26.10 -15.67
CA GLU A 14 -6.87 26.88 -14.83
C GLU A 14 -7.58 27.43 -13.59
N ILE A 15 -8.82 27.92 -13.72
CA ILE A 15 -9.65 28.33 -12.56
C ILE A 15 -9.84 27.16 -11.61
N ALA A 16 -10.19 25.97 -12.09
CA ALA A 16 -10.38 24.79 -11.24
C ALA A 16 -9.11 24.47 -10.41
N LYS A 17 -7.92 24.56 -11.02
CA LYS A 17 -6.66 24.37 -10.28
C LYS A 17 -6.44 25.46 -9.22
N VAL A 18 -6.74 26.72 -9.55
CA VAL A 18 -6.62 27.83 -8.59
C VAL A 18 -7.62 27.67 -7.45
N ASP A 19 -8.83 27.15 -7.72
CA ASP A 19 -9.85 26.86 -6.70
C ASP A 19 -9.39 25.73 -5.76
N ASP A 20 -8.82 24.66 -6.29
CA ASP A 20 -8.22 23.58 -5.49
C ASP A 20 -7.07 24.11 -4.59
N ASP A 21 -6.18 24.93 -5.15
CA ASP A 21 -5.09 25.58 -4.41
C ASP A 21 -5.64 26.51 -3.30
N LEU A 22 -6.70 27.27 -3.60
CA LEU A 22 -7.35 28.16 -2.64
C LEU A 22 -7.99 27.38 -1.49
N ASP A 23 -8.69 26.29 -1.77
CA ASP A 23 -9.29 25.45 -0.73
C ASP A 23 -8.22 24.86 0.21
N ALA A 24 -7.08 24.41 -0.35
CA ALA A 24 -5.95 23.93 0.42
C ALA A 24 -5.29 25.03 1.26
N LEU A 25 -4.95 26.18 0.66
CA LEU A 25 -4.37 27.32 1.37
C LEU A 25 -5.30 27.82 2.49
N THR A 26 -6.61 27.81 2.25
CA THR A 26 -7.56 28.28 3.26
C THR A 26 -7.72 27.27 4.41
N ALA A 27 -7.59 25.97 4.13
CA ALA A 27 -7.51 24.96 5.19
C ALA A 27 -6.24 25.14 6.05
N ASP A 28 -5.09 25.33 5.41
CA ASP A 28 -3.82 25.60 6.11
C ASP A 28 -3.91 26.87 6.95
N PHE A 29 -4.47 27.94 6.39
CA PHE A 29 -4.73 29.18 7.11
C PHE A 29 -5.61 28.96 8.34
N GLY A 30 -6.72 28.23 8.20
CA GLY A 30 -7.60 27.91 9.32
C GLY A 30 -6.89 27.13 10.43
N LEU A 31 -6.04 26.16 10.07
CA LEU A 31 -5.22 25.42 11.03
C LEU A 31 -4.20 26.31 11.74
N LEU A 32 -3.46 27.14 10.98
CA LEU A 32 -2.48 28.07 11.54
C LEU A 32 -3.13 29.03 12.52
N VAL A 33 -4.26 29.65 12.16
CA VAL A 33 -4.98 30.57 13.05
C VAL A 33 -5.52 29.85 14.29
N SER A 34 -6.00 28.62 14.15
CA SER A 34 -6.49 27.84 15.30
C SER A 34 -5.40 27.49 16.32
N SER A 35 -4.13 27.49 15.89
CA SER A 35 -2.97 27.19 16.74
C SER A 35 -2.34 28.42 17.38
N LEU A 36 -2.85 29.62 17.10
CA LEU A 36 -2.44 30.84 17.78
C LEU A 36 -2.79 30.79 19.27
N ARG A 37 -2.03 31.52 20.08
CA ARG A 37 -2.28 31.65 21.53
C ARG A 37 -3.69 32.17 21.83
N ASN A 38 -4.16 33.13 21.02
CA ASN A 38 -5.49 33.73 21.11
C ASN A 38 -6.20 33.57 19.75
N PRO A 39 -6.85 32.42 19.49
CA PRO A 39 -7.51 32.17 18.22
C PRO A 39 -8.74 33.07 18.04
N ILE A 40 -9.14 33.24 16.78
CA ILE A 40 -10.29 34.08 16.41
C ILE A 40 -11.58 33.30 16.66
N VAL A 41 -12.35 33.71 17.67
CA VAL A 41 -13.57 32.99 18.10
C VAL A 41 -14.80 33.90 18.13
N ASP A 42 -14.74 35.04 17.45
CA ASP A 42 -15.80 36.04 17.44
C ASP A 42 -16.93 35.67 16.45
N GLY A 43 -18.18 35.90 16.83
CA GLY A 43 -19.34 35.70 15.95
C GLY A 43 -19.42 34.27 15.37
N ALA A 44 -19.54 34.17 14.03
CA ALA A 44 -19.65 32.90 13.31
C ALA A 44 -18.40 32.02 13.43
N CYS A 45 -17.22 32.61 13.71
CA CYS A 45 -15.96 31.88 13.87
C CYS A 45 -15.97 30.97 15.11
N SER A 46 -16.77 31.27 16.14
CA SER A 46 -16.84 30.49 17.38
C SER A 46 -17.25 29.03 17.14
N LEU A 47 -18.33 28.81 16.39
CA LEU A 47 -18.85 27.48 16.09
C LEU A 47 -17.87 26.69 15.21
N LEU A 48 -17.35 27.33 14.16
CA LEU A 48 -16.39 26.72 13.23
C LEU A 48 -15.09 26.34 13.94
N TYR A 49 -14.59 27.18 14.84
CA TYR A 49 -13.43 26.87 15.67
C TYR A 49 -13.68 25.65 16.56
N GLN A 50 -14.84 25.56 17.22
CA GLN A 50 -15.16 24.40 18.06
C GLN A 50 -15.24 23.10 17.25
N GLU A 51 -15.80 23.15 16.04
CA GLU A 51 -15.84 21.99 15.14
C GLU A 51 -14.44 21.59 14.67
N LEU A 52 -13.60 22.57 14.34
CA LEU A 52 -12.21 22.35 13.96
C LEU A 52 -11.42 21.68 15.09
N ILE A 53 -11.50 22.19 16.32
CA ILE A 53 -10.78 21.59 17.46
C ILE A 53 -11.27 20.17 17.75
N LYS A 54 -12.58 19.88 17.59
CA LYS A 54 -13.10 18.51 17.69
C LYS A 54 -12.52 17.60 16.61
N ALA A 55 -12.41 18.09 15.37
CA ALA A 55 -11.82 17.34 14.27
C ALA A 55 -10.32 17.08 14.48
N VAL A 56 -9.57 18.07 14.99
CA VAL A 56 -8.15 17.92 15.36
C VAL A 56 -8.00 16.85 16.44
N ALA A 57 -8.76 16.95 17.52
CA ALA A 57 -8.72 15.96 18.61
C ALA A 57 -9.06 14.54 18.14
N GLN A 58 -10.05 14.41 17.24
CA GLN A 58 -10.41 13.11 16.66
C GLN A 58 -9.28 12.53 15.80
N ARG A 59 -8.64 13.36 14.95
CA ARG A 59 -7.47 12.95 14.16
C ARG A 59 -6.33 12.48 15.06
N ASP A 60 -5.99 13.26 16.08
CA ASP A 60 -4.85 12.98 16.97
C ASP A 60 -5.09 11.72 17.80
N ALA A 61 -6.32 11.51 18.28
CA ALA A 61 -6.71 10.29 18.97
C ALA A 61 -6.55 9.06 18.06
N LEU A 62 -6.98 9.14 16.80
CA LEU A 62 -6.80 8.07 15.82
C LEU A 62 -5.33 7.81 15.50
N GLN A 63 -4.52 8.86 15.29
CA GLN A 63 -3.09 8.74 15.03
C GLN A 63 -2.34 8.10 16.20
N SER A 64 -2.59 8.58 17.43
CA SER A 64 -2.01 8.00 18.64
C SER A 64 -2.42 6.53 18.79
N ARG A 65 -3.69 6.22 18.52
CA ARG A 65 -4.17 4.83 18.59
C ARG A 65 -3.51 3.92 17.57
N ILE A 66 -3.35 4.37 16.33
CA ILE A 66 -2.63 3.64 15.28
C ILE A 66 -1.19 3.39 15.73
N ALA A 67 -0.47 4.43 16.15
CA ALA A 67 0.91 4.31 16.61
C ALA A 67 1.06 3.32 17.78
N HIS A 68 0.16 3.40 18.76
CA HIS A 68 0.14 2.47 19.89
C HIS A 68 -0.06 1.01 19.46
N LEU A 69 -1.04 0.74 18.56
CA LEU A 69 -1.30 -0.61 18.06
C LEU A 69 -0.17 -1.13 17.17
N THR A 70 0.45 -0.26 16.36
CA THR A 70 1.63 -0.61 15.55
C THR A 70 2.78 -1.03 16.45
N GLY A 71 3.08 -0.27 17.52
CA GLY A 71 4.12 -0.62 18.47
C GLY A 71 3.87 -1.96 19.18
N LEU A 72 2.61 -2.26 19.56
CA LEU A 72 2.25 -3.56 20.13
C LEU A 72 2.41 -4.70 19.13
N GLY A 73 2.01 -4.49 17.87
CA GLY A 73 2.18 -5.46 16.78
C GLY A 73 3.65 -5.80 16.52
N GLU A 74 4.51 -4.78 16.45
CA GLU A 74 5.96 -4.95 16.28
C GLU A 74 6.59 -5.71 17.45
N GLN A 75 6.20 -5.40 18.69
CA GLN A 75 6.67 -6.14 19.88
C GLN A 75 6.28 -7.62 19.84
N LEU A 76 5.05 -7.94 19.41
CA LEU A 76 4.58 -9.31 19.27
C LEU A 76 5.33 -10.08 18.18
N ASN A 77 5.52 -9.45 17.02
CA ASN A 77 6.24 -10.05 15.90
C ASN A 77 7.70 -10.29 16.26
N GLY A 78 8.36 -9.31 16.89
CA GLY A 78 9.74 -9.43 17.37
C GLY A 78 9.90 -10.53 18.44
N ALA A 79 8.99 -10.59 19.41
CA ALA A 79 9.01 -11.64 20.43
C ALA A 79 8.75 -13.03 19.85
N SER A 80 7.83 -13.15 18.89
CA SER A 80 7.54 -14.42 18.21
C SER A 80 8.73 -14.92 17.39
N ALA A 81 9.40 -14.02 16.66
CA ALA A 81 10.64 -14.33 15.94
C ALA A 81 11.76 -14.77 16.90
N ARG A 82 11.91 -14.08 18.04
CA ARG A 82 12.88 -14.46 19.07
C ARG A 82 12.59 -15.84 19.67
N ILE A 83 11.33 -16.18 19.92
CA ILE A 83 10.94 -17.53 20.38
C ILE A 83 11.33 -18.59 19.36
N ALA A 84 11.09 -18.35 18.07
CA ALA A 84 11.49 -19.29 17.02
C ALA A 84 13.02 -19.51 17.00
N GLN A 85 13.79 -18.42 17.13
CA GLN A 85 15.24 -18.49 17.22
C GLN A 85 15.72 -19.25 18.47
N LEU A 86 15.14 -18.96 19.64
CA LEU A 86 15.47 -19.61 20.91
C LEU A 86 15.20 -21.12 20.83
N LYS A 87 14.06 -21.54 20.25
CA LYS A 87 13.76 -22.96 20.04
C LYS A 87 14.81 -23.68 19.19
N MET A 88 15.32 -23.04 18.14
CA MET A 88 16.41 -23.61 17.33
C MET A 88 17.72 -23.71 18.11
N LEU A 89 18.07 -22.68 18.89
CA LEU A 89 19.27 -22.67 19.72
C LEU A 89 19.20 -23.75 20.82
N MET A 90 18.06 -23.88 21.48
CA MET A 90 17.81 -24.94 22.47
C MET A 90 17.93 -26.33 21.84
N GLN A 91 17.32 -26.55 20.67
CA GLN A 91 17.40 -27.84 19.97
C GLN A 91 18.86 -28.19 19.62
N ARG A 92 19.63 -27.21 19.12
CA ARG A 92 21.06 -27.39 18.82
C ARG A 92 21.86 -27.74 20.07
N THR A 93 21.64 -27.01 21.16
CA THR A 93 22.32 -27.23 22.45
C THR A 93 21.97 -28.61 23.00
N GLN A 94 20.70 -29.02 22.90
CA GLN A 94 20.24 -30.35 23.29
C GLN A 94 20.94 -31.46 22.51
N THR A 95 21.11 -31.32 21.19
CA THR A 95 21.86 -32.30 20.37
C THR A 95 23.34 -32.37 20.74
N GLN A 96 23.96 -31.24 21.07
CA GLN A 96 25.35 -31.22 21.58
C GLN A 96 25.45 -31.92 22.94
N LEU A 97 24.45 -31.72 23.79
CA LEU A 97 24.37 -32.33 25.12
C LEU A 97 24.16 -33.84 25.02
N GLU A 98 23.32 -34.32 24.10
CA GLU A 98 23.19 -35.76 23.77
C GLU A 98 24.48 -36.37 23.25
N THR A 99 25.24 -35.63 22.42
CA THR A 99 26.56 -36.07 21.95
C THR A 99 27.55 -36.21 23.12
N THR A 100 27.53 -35.25 24.04
CA THR A 100 28.35 -35.27 25.26
C THR A 100 27.97 -36.45 26.16
N PHE A 101 26.67 -36.71 26.33
CA PHE A 101 26.19 -37.90 27.03
C PHE A 101 26.66 -39.19 26.36
N GLY A 102 26.57 -39.30 25.03
CA GLY A 102 27.09 -40.46 24.31
C GLY A 102 28.58 -40.70 24.58
N ARG A 103 29.41 -39.63 24.57
CA ARG A 103 30.85 -39.72 24.88
C ARG A 103 31.11 -40.20 26.31
N ILE A 104 30.40 -39.64 27.30
CA ILE A 104 30.50 -40.05 28.71
C ILE A 104 30.09 -41.53 28.86
N GLY A 105 29.00 -41.94 28.22
CA GLY A 105 28.51 -43.31 28.26
C GLY A 105 29.47 -44.31 27.64
N VAL A 106 30.04 -44.00 26.47
CA VAL A 106 31.05 -44.86 25.82
C VAL A 106 32.24 -45.08 26.75
N ILE A 107 32.78 -44.02 27.36
CA ILE A 107 33.90 -44.12 28.30
C ILE A 107 33.53 -45.00 29.51
N ALA A 108 32.36 -44.79 30.11
CA ALA A 108 31.91 -45.59 31.25
C ALA A 108 31.78 -47.08 30.90
N TRP A 109 31.33 -47.38 29.69
CA TRP A 109 31.22 -48.75 29.19
C TRP A 109 32.58 -49.39 28.88
N GLU A 110 33.53 -48.63 28.34
CA GLU A 110 34.91 -49.07 28.10
C GLU A 110 35.64 -49.35 29.43
N GLU A 111 35.47 -48.48 30.42
CA GLU A 111 36.02 -48.67 31.78
C GLU A 111 35.38 -49.87 32.49
N SER A 112 34.08 -50.09 32.30
CA SER A 112 33.37 -51.28 32.81
C SER A 112 33.91 -52.56 32.19
N ALA A 113 34.05 -52.60 30.86
CA ALA A 113 34.62 -53.75 30.15
C ALA A 113 36.07 -54.04 30.53
N SER A 114 36.82 -53.01 30.96
CA SER A 114 38.20 -53.13 31.41
C SER A 114 38.34 -53.44 32.91
N ASN A 115 37.24 -53.56 33.66
CA ASN A 115 37.20 -53.70 35.12
C ASN A 115 37.92 -52.56 35.87
N VAL A 116 37.92 -51.35 35.32
CA VAL A 116 38.52 -50.15 35.93
C VAL A 116 37.45 -49.17 36.42
N LEU A 117 36.17 -49.39 36.10
CA LEU A 117 35.10 -48.47 36.47
C LEU A 117 34.97 -48.27 37.98
N ALA A 118 34.84 -47.01 38.41
CA ALA A 118 34.62 -46.67 39.82
C ALA A 118 33.28 -47.21 40.34
N GLU A 119 33.29 -47.76 41.56
CA GLU A 119 32.12 -48.36 42.24
C GLU A 119 30.92 -47.40 42.31
N ALA A 120 31.19 -46.09 42.45
CA ALA A 120 30.18 -45.05 42.46
C ALA A 120 29.34 -44.93 41.16
N ILE A 121 29.84 -45.45 40.03
CA ILE A 121 29.17 -45.40 38.72
C ILE A 121 28.55 -46.76 38.34
N VAL A 122 29.03 -47.87 38.92
CA VAL A 122 28.61 -49.23 38.57
C VAL A 122 27.09 -49.41 38.62
N SER A 123 26.42 -48.84 39.62
CA SER A 123 24.96 -48.92 39.78
C SER A 123 24.14 -48.13 38.76
N LEU A 124 24.78 -47.27 37.95
CA LEU A 124 24.14 -46.43 36.94
C LEU A 124 24.19 -47.03 35.52
N LEU A 125 24.95 -48.12 35.33
CA LEU A 125 25.07 -48.81 34.05
C LEU A 125 24.11 -50.00 33.98
N PRO A 126 23.40 -50.20 32.85
CA PRO A 126 22.60 -51.40 32.67
C PRO A 126 23.46 -52.65 32.49
N GLU A 127 22.92 -53.82 32.86
CA GLU A 127 23.62 -55.11 32.72
C GLU A 127 23.98 -55.41 31.26
N SER A 128 25.28 -55.43 31.00
CA SER A 128 25.88 -55.31 29.66
C SER A 128 26.19 -56.65 28.96
N SER A 129 26.42 -57.71 29.76
CA SER A 129 27.11 -58.92 29.30
C SER A 129 26.41 -59.63 28.15
N ALA A 130 25.07 -59.70 28.17
CA ALA A 130 24.28 -60.33 27.12
C ALA A 130 24.32 -59.55 25.78
N HIS A 131 24.32 -58.21 25.85
CA HIS A 131 24.28 -57.35 24.68
C HIS A 131 25.63 -57.32 23.95
N GLN A 132 26.73 -57.20 24.70
CA GLN A 132 28.10 -57.29 24.16
C GLN A 132 28.37 -58.65 23.49
N THR A 133 27.88 -59.74 24.09
CA THR A 133 28.02 -61.10 23.54
C THR A 133 27.27 -61.25 22.21
N ASN A 134 26.08 -60.64 22.08
CA ASN A 134 25.30 -60.69 20.85
C ASN A 134 25.94 -59.86 19.72
N VAL A 135 26.49 -58.68 20.03
CA VAL A 135 27.24 -57.86 19.08
C VAL A 135 28.50 -58.59 18.59
N ALA A 136 29.26 -59.21 19.50
CA ALA A 136 30.45 -59.99 19.15
C ALA A 136 30.13 -61.18 18.24
N LYS A 137 29.06 -61.93 18.52
CA LYS A 137 28.59 -63.05 17.68
C LYS A 137 28.20 -62.60 16.28
N LEU A 138 27.53 -61.46 16.15
CA LEU A 138 27.11 -60.93 14.85
C LEU A 138 28.28 -60.36 14.04
N LYS A 139 29.25 -59.69 14.69
CA LYS A 139 30.50 -59.26 14.04
C LYS A 139 31.32 -60.45 13.53
N ALA A 140 31.48 -61.50 14.34
CA ALA A 140 32.14 -62.74 13.91
C ALA A 140 31.41 -63.43 12.75
N ARG A 141 30.07 -63.37 12.72
CA ARG A 141 29.28 -63.90 11.60
C ARG A 141 29.43 -63.05 10.34
N GLN A 142 29.57 -61.73 10.47
CA GLN A 142 29.81 -60.83 9.35
C GLN A 142 31.17 -61.11 8.70
N THR A 143 32.25 -61.20 9.47
CA THR A 143 33.59 -61.49 8.94
C THR A 143 33.64 -62.83 8.21
N LEU A 144 33.00 -63.87 8.78
CA LEU A 144 32.87 -65.18 8.12
C LEU A 144 32.10 -65.13 6.80
N LEU A 145 31.07 -64.28 6.71
CA LEU A 145 30.30 -64.11 5.49
C LEU A 145 31.07 -63.30 4.44
N GLU A 146 31.83 -62.27 4.85
CA GLU A 146 32.76 -61.51 4.00
C GLU A 146 33.82 -62.42 3.38
N GLU A 147 34.50 -63.23 4.18
CA GLU A 147 35.46 -64.23 3.69
C GLU A 147 34.82 -65.24 2.72
N LYS A 148 33.60 -65.71 3.00
CA LYS A 148 32.87 -66.64 2.12
C LYS A 148 32.42 -65.99 0.81
N SER A 149 32.06 -64.72 0.84
CA SER A 149 31.66 -63.95 -0.35
C SER A 149 32.84 -63.65 -1.26
N GLN A 150 34.03 -63.38 -0.69
CA GLN A 150 35.27 -63.15 -1.45
C GLN A 150 35.76 -64.43 -2.16
N ARG A 151 35.48 -65.61 -1.59
CA ARG A 151 35.85 -66.92 -2.17
C ARG A 151 34.88 -67.41 -3.27
N LYS A 152 33.72 -66.77 -3.45
CA LYS A 152 32.68 -67.19 -4.41
C LYS A 152 32.47 -66.07 -5.44
N HIS A 153 32.55 -66.40 -6.73
CA HIS A 153 32.31 -65.44 -7.80
C HIS A 153 30.98 -65.71 -8.54
N GLY A 154 30.36 -64.64 -9.06
CA GLY A 154 29.12 -64.70 -9.84
C GLY A 154 27.87 -65.07 -9.02
N LEU A 155 26.88 -65.70 -9.67
CA LEU A 155 25.57 -66.01 -9.08
C LEU A 155 25.63 -66.89 -7.81
N ARG A 156 26.72 -67.63 -7.60
CA ARG A 156 26.94 -68.44 -6.38
C ARG A 156 27.25 -67.59 -5.13
N ALA A 157 27.57 -66.32 -5.29
CA ALA A 157 27.80 -65.37 -4.20
C ALA A 157 26.52 -64.65 -3.75
N VAL A 158 25.43 -64.74 -4.53
CA VAL A 158 24.17 -64.00 -4.28
C VAL A 158 23.54 -64.37 -2.91
N PRO A 159 23.44 -65.66 -2.50
CA PRO A 159 22.91 -66.00 -1.18
C PRO A 159 23.74 -65.41 -0.03
N SER A 160 25.07 -65.43 -0.14
CA SER A 160 25.96 -64.83 0.87
C SER A 160 25.85 -63.30 0.94
N HIS A 161 25.62 -62.63 -0.19
CA HIS A 161 25.39 -61.18 -0.20
C HIS A 161 24.05 -60.80 0.46
N ILE A 162 23.00 -61.59 0.24
CA ILE A 162 21.71 -61.38 0.89
C ILE A 162 21.84 -61.57 2.42
N GLU A 163 22.53 -62.64 2.86
CA GLU A 163 22.78 -62.86 4.29
C GLU A 163 23.65 -61.75 4.92
N GLN A 164 24.65 -61.22 4.20
CA GLN A 164 25.42 -60.06 4.64
C GLN A 164 24.54 -58.81 4.81
N LEU A 165 23.61 -58.56 3.89
CA LEU A 165 22.67 -57.44 4.02
C LEU A 165 21.76 -57.59 5.25
N PHE A 166 21.30 -58.80 5.57
CA PHE A 166 20.52 -59.03 6.79
C PHE A 166 21.36 -58.87 8.06
N VAL A 167 22.59 -59.39 8.09
CA VAL A 167 23.50 -59.27 9.23
C VAL A 167 23.91 -57.81 9.44
N SER A 168 24.24 -57.08 8.39
CA SER A 168 24.57 -55.64 8.45
C SER A 168 23.39 -54.80 8.93
N ARG A 169 22.17 -55.02 8.43
CA ARG A 169 20.97 -54.34 8.95
C ARG A 169 20.72 -54.64 10.42
N ARG A 170 20.93 -55.88 10.85
CA ARG A 170 20.76 -56.28 12.26
C ARG A 170 21.84 -55.70 13.16
N LEU A 171 23.08 -55.65 12.69
CA LEU A 171 24.19 -54.97 13.36
C LEU A 171 23.94 -53.46 13.46
N HIS A 172 23.42 -52.83 12.41
CA HIS A 172 23.08 -51.42 12.43
C HIS A 172 22.01 -51.11 13.48
N ARG A 173 20.92 -51.90 13.53
CA ARG A 173 19.89 -51.77 14.58
C ARG A 173 20.46 -51.94 16.00
N LEU A 174 21.29 -52.96 16.20
CA LEU A 174 21.95 -53.17 17.50
C LEU A 174 22.92 -52.04 17.83
N ASN A 175 23.60 -51.46 16.83
CA ASN A 175 24.49 -50.32 17.03
C ASN A 175 23.70 -49.08 17.45
N ASP A 176 22.55 -48.83 16.84
CA ASP A 176 21.64 -47.75 17.22
C ASP A 176 21.08 -47.96 18.65
N GLU A 177 20.74 -49.20 19.02
CA GLU A 177 20.35 -49.57 20.38
C GLU A 177 21.50 -49.33 21.38
N THR A 178 22.74 -49.73 21.04
CA THR A 178 23.90 -49.46 21.90
C THR A 178 24.18 -47.97 22.05
N GLN A 179 24.02 -47.18 20.98
CA GLN A 179 24.22 -45.74 21.04
C GLN A 179 23.21 -45.08 21.99
N LYS A 180 21.94 -45.52 21.96
CA LYS A 180 20.93 -45.06 22.93
C LYS A 180 21.31 -45.44 24.36
N LEU A 181 21.76 -46.68 24.58
CA LEU A 181 22.22 -47.11 25.90
C LEU A 181 23.41 -46.28 26.40
N PHE A 182 24.35 -45.92 25.52
CA PHE A 182 25.46 -45.02 25.88
C PHE A 182 24.95 -43.63 26.25
N ILE A 183 24.05 -43.04 25.46
CA ILE A 183 23.47 -41.73 25.77
C ILE A 183 22.71 -41.77 27.10
N GLU A 184 21.89 -42.79 27.36
CA GLU A 184 21.14 -42.95 28.62
C GLU A 184 22.07 -43.13 29.83
N SER A 185 23.08 -43.99 29.69
CA SER A 185 24.10 -44.23 30.72
C SER A 185 24.89 -42.95 31.02
N GLY A 186 25.37 -42.26 29.98
CA GLY A 186 26.12 -41.03 30.13
C GLY A 186 25.27 -39.89 30.70
N LYS A 187 23.99 -39.83 30.34
CA LYS A 187 23.01 -38.91 30.95
C LYS A 187 22.86 -39.18 32.44
N ALA A 188 22.69 -40.44 32.85
CA ALA A 188 22.56 -40.80 34.26
C ALA A 188 23.83 -40.43 35.07
N ILE A 189 25.01 -40.67 34.50
CA ILE A 189 26.31 -40.30 35.12
C ILE A 189 26.46 -38.78 35.25
N ALA A 190 26.13 -38.04 34.19
CA ALA A 190 26.20 -36.58 34.18
C ALA A 190 25.22 -35.96 35.17
N GLN A 191 23.96 -36.42 35.19
CA GLN A 191 22.94 -35.93 36.13
C GLN A 191 23.26 -36.28 37.58
N ALA A 192 23.92 -37.41 37.83
CA ALA A 192 24.43 -37.77 39.15
C ALA A 192 25.68 -36.97 39.57
N MET A 193 26.21 -36.10 38.69
CA MET A 193 27.44 -35.32 38.89
C MET A 193 28.67 -36.21 39.17
N LYS A 194 28.74 -37.37 38.51
CA LYS A 194 29.80 -38.38 38.70
C LYS A 194 30.79 -38.48 37.54
N ILE A 195 30.83 -37.49 36.64
CA ILE A 195 31.71 -37.53 35.45
C ILE A 195 33.20 -37.64 35.86
N ARG A 196 33.62 -36.94 36.92
CA ARG A 196 35.00 -37.03 37.45
C ARG A 196 35.38 -38.38 38.03
N SER A 197 34.41 -39.24 38.33
CA SER A 197 34.68 -40.59 38.83
C SER A 197 35.06 -41.55 37.69
N LEU A 198 35.05 -41.10 36.43
CA LEU A 198 35.64 -41.81 35.30
C LEU A 198 37.17 -41.67 35.32
N HIS A 199 37.88 -42.75 35.00
CA HIS A 199 39.34 -42.80 34.98
C HIS A 199 39.95 -42.15 33.73
N SER A 200 39.16 -41.91 32.69
CA SER A 200 39.60 -41.25 31.46
C SER A 200 40.22 -39.87 31.71
N SER A 201 41.33 -39.57 31.01
CA SER A 201 41.97 -38.25 31.01
C SER A 201 41.06 -37.13 30.48
N PHE A 202 39.98 -37.47 29.79
CA PHE A 202 39.01 -36.51 29.25
C PHE A 202 37.86 -36.19 30.21
N ALA A 203 37.77 -36.85 31.38
CA ALA A 203 36.66 -36.69 32.32
C ALA A 203 36.46 -35.22 32.75
N GLN A 204 37.55 -34.50 33.04
CA GLN A 204 37.48 -33.09 33.44
C GLN A 204 36.96 -32.20 32.30
N GLN A 205 37.40 -32.44 31.06
CA GLN A 205 36.95 -31.68 29.90
C GLN A 205 35.45 -31.93 29.62
N LEU A 206 35.01 -33.19 29.71
CA LEU A 206 33.61 -33.57 29.51
C LEU A 206 32.69 -32.98 30.57
N GLU A 207 33.15 -32.90 31.82
CA GLU A 207 32.38 -32.25 32.88
C GLU A 207 32.24 -30.74 32.63
N GLN A 208 33.33 -30.06 32.21
CA GLN A 208 33.27 -28.65 31.84
C GLN A 208 32.33 -28.40 30.66
N GLU A 209 32.40 -29.23 29.61
CA GLU A 209 31.52 -29.18 28.45
C GLU A 209 30.05 -29.40 28.84
N TYR A 210 29.77 -30.40 29.69
CA TYR A 210 28.43 -30.65 30.21
C TYR A 210 27.89 -29.46 31.02
N LEU A 211 28.67 -28.93 31.96
CA LEU A 211 28.25 -27.80 32.79
C LEU A 211 28.00 -26.55 31.95
N ALA A 212 28.85 -26.28 30.96
CA ALA A 212 28.68 -25.16 30.04
C ALA A 212 27.37 -25.30 29.24
N LEU A 213 27.17 -26.44 28.56
CA LEU A 213 25.96 -26.70 27.78
C LEU A 213 24.69 -26.67 28.64
N ASN A 214 24.74 -27.21 29.85
CA ASN A 214 23.60 -27.21 30.77
C ASN A 214 23.28 -25.79 31.27
N SER A 215 24.30 -24.95 31.51
CA SER A 215 24.11 -23.55 31.88
C SER A 215 23.55 -22.71 30.72
N GLU A 216 24.02 -22.95 29.49
CA GLU A 216 23.48 -22.29 28.29
C GLU A 216 22.01 -22.67 28.08
N LEU A 217 21.67 -23.95 28.22
CA LEU A 217 20.30 -24.44 28.06
C LEU A 217 19.36 -23.79 29.09
N ALA A 218 19.77 -23.72 30.37
CA ALA A 218 19.02 -23.04 31.40
C ALA A 218 18.83 -21.54 31.09
N GLY A 219 19.86 -20.87 30.57
CA GLY A 219 19.76 -19.48 30.11
C GLY A 219 18.76 -19.30 28.97
N TRP A 220 18.77 -20.22 27.99
CA TRP A 220 17.80 -20.18 26.89
C TRP A 220 16.36 -20.46 27.35
N GLU A 221 16.16 -21.34 28.33
CA GLU A 221 14.84 -21.59 28.94
C GLU A 221 14.29 -20.35 29.67
N GLU A 222 15.13 -19.66 30.42
CA GLU A 222 14.76 -18.41 31.08
C GLU A 222 14.41 -17.31 30.07
N GLU A 223 15.22 -17.15 29.03
CA GLU A 223 14.91 -16.21 27.94
C GLU A 223 13.61 -16.56 27.20
N LEU A 224 13.33 -17.85 27.00
CA LEU A 224 12.10 -18.31 26.38
C LEU A 224 10.89 -17.95 27.25
N LEU A 225 10.98 -18.16 28.57
CA LEU A 225 9.94 -17.76 29.52
C LEU A 225 9.71 -16.24 29.48
N ASN A 226 10.78 -15.47 29.47
CA ASN A 226 10.72 -14.00 29.37
C ASN A 226 10.10 -13.53 28.05
N ALA A 227 10.41 -14.17 26.93
CA ALA A 227 9.79 -13.85 25.64
C ALA A 227 8.30 -14.23 25.62
N THR A 228 7.94 -15.36 26.21
CA THR A 228 6.55 -15.85 26.26
C THR A 228 5.67 -14.96 27.15
N THR A 229 6.19 -14.50 28.29
CA THR A 229 5.49 -13.55 29.16
C THR A 229 5.36 -12.16 28.52
N LYS A 230 6.32 -11.71 27.71
CA LYS A 230 6.17 -10.49 26.90
C LYS A 230 5.05 -10.61 25.88
N ILE A 231 4.92 -11.77 25.21
CA ILE A 231 3.83 -12.03 24.28
C ILE A 231 2.49 -12.01 25.01
N SER A 232 2.36 -12.66 26.17
CA SER A 232 1.09 -12.68 26.90
C SER A 232 0.67 -11.27 27.31
N LYS A 233 1.59 -10.48 27.90
CA LYS A 233 1.34 -9.08 28.26
C LYS A 233 0.91 -8.23 27.07
N SER A 234 1.56 -8.40 25.92
CA SER A 234 1.23 -7.65 24.70
C SER A 234 -0.12 -8.06 24.13
N LYS A 235 -0.48 -9.35 24.19
CA LYS A 235 -1.82 -9.84 23.83
C LYS A 235 -2.89 -9.30 24.77
N ASP A 236 -2.63 -9.27 26.08
CA ASP A 236 -3.55 -8.70 27.06
C ASP A 236 -3.77 -7.20 26.81
N ALA A 237 -2.71 -6.46 26.50
CA ALA A 237 -2.79 -5.05 26.12
C ALA A 237 -3.62 -4.84 24.84
N LEU A 238 -3.49 -5.72 23.85
CA LEU A 238 -4.33 -5.69 22.63
C LEU A 238 -5.80 -6.00 22.93
N ASN A 239 -6.07 -6.97 23.81
CA ASN A 239 -7.43 -7.32 24.23
C ASN A 239 -8.08 -6.15 24.99
N GLN A 240 -7.35 -5.52 25.92
CA GLN A 240 -7.78 -4.29 26.60
C GLN A 240 -7.99 -3.14 25.61
N ALA A 241 -7.22 -3.11 24.53
CA ALA A 241 -7.38 -2.19 23.44
C ALA A 241 -8.58 -2.52 22.51
N GLY A 242 -9.39 -3.54 22.83
CA GLY A 242 -10.57 -3.92 22.05
C GLY A 242 -10.22 -4.54 20.70
N VAL A 243 -9.00 -5.05 20.53
CA VAL A 243 -8.56 -5.74 19.32
C VAL A 243 -8.87 -7.23 19.46
N ALA A 244 -10.07 -7.63 19.07
CA ALA A 244 -10.52 -9.03 19.15
C ALA A 244 -10.04 -9.92 17.97
N GLY A 245 -9.09 -9.46 17.16
CA GLY A 245 -8.66 -10.12 15.91
C GLY A 245 -7.25 -9.71 15.47
N PRO A 246 -6.90 -9.90 14.18
CA PRO A 246 -5.61 -9.49 13.65
C PRO A 246 -5.37 -7.99 13.85
N VAL A 247 -4.22 -7.64 14.43
CA VAL A 247 -3.85 -6.25 14.74
C VAL A 247 -3.80 -5.43 13.45
N GLU A 248 -3.27 -6.02 12.38
CA GLU A 248 -3.13 -5.42 11.05
C GLU A 248 -4.49 -5.00 10.48
N ARG A 249 -5.52 -5.85 10.65
CA ARG A 249 -6.88 -5.53 10.20
C ARG A 249 -7.42 -4.33 10.96
N LYS A 250 -7.22 -4.29 12.28
CA LYS A 250 -7.71 -3.17 13.09
C LYS A 250 -6.97 -1.87 12.78
N ILE A 251 -5.66 -1.94 12.55
CA ILE A 251 -4.85 -0.79 12.09
C ILE A 251 -5.39 -0.28 10.76
N GLN A 252 -5.75 -1.17 9.82
CA GLN A 252 -6.30 -0.75 8.53
C GLN A 252 -7.65 -0.04 8.69
N GLU A 253 -8.57 -0.58 9.49
CA GLU A 253 -9.85 0.08 9.80
C GLU A 253 -9.65 1.48 10.40
N LEU A 254 -8.66 1.62 11.29
CA LEU A 254 -8.32 2.91 11.89
C LEU A 254 -7.67 3.86 10.89
N LYS A 255 -6.88 3.37 9.93
CA LYS A 255 -6.33 4.20 8.84
C LYS A 255 -7.43 4.71 7.92
N ASP A 256 -8.41 3.89 7.60
CA ASP A 256 -9.57 4.31 6.80
C ASP A 256 -10.39 5.36 7.56
N SER A 257 -10.58 5.17 8.87
CA SER A 257 -11.22 6.15 9.75
C SER A 257 -10.41 7.45 9.86
N LEU A 258 -9.08 7.35 9.90
CA LEU A 258 -8.17 8.50 9.92
C LEU A 258 -8.28 9.30 8.62
N ARG A 259 -8.37 8.65 7.46
CA ARG A 259 -8.58 9.34 6.18
C ARG A 259 -9.87 10.16 6.19
N ILE A 260 -10.98 9.57 6.65
CA ILE A 260 -12.27 10.28 6.78
C ILE A 260 -12.14 11.46 7.77
N ALA A 261 -11.45 11.25 8.89
CA ALA A 261 -11.21 12.32 9.87
C ALA A 261 -10.32 13.44 9.31
N GLN A 262 -9.35 13.13 8.45
CA GLN A 262 -8.51 14.10 7.75
C GLN A 262 -9.30 14.92 6.73
N GLU A 263 -10.19 14.29 5.96
CA GLU A 263 -11.10 15.00 5.04
C GLU A 263 -12.02 15.95 5.80
N ARG A 264 -12.60 15.48 6.93
CA ARG A 264 -13.41 16.33 7.81
C ARG A 264 -12.59 17.47 8.40
N LEU A 265 -11.35 17.21 8.82
CA LEU A 265 -10.47 18.23 9.35
C LEU A 265 -10.18 19.31 8.31
N ALA A 266 -9.82 18.93 7.08
CA ALA A 266 -9.57 19.86 5.99
C ALA A 266 -10.82 20.70 5.69
N TRP A 267 -12.00 20.10 5.68
CA TRP A 267 -13.26 20.81 5.50
C TRP A 267 -13.53 21.83 6.63
N CYS A 268 -13.45 21.41 7.90
CA CYS A 268 -13.64 22.31 9.05
C CYS A 268 -12.61 23.44 9.06
N ALA A 269 -11.35 23.13 8.74
CA ALA A 269 -10.27 24.10 8.69
C ALA A 269 -10.49 25.13 7.58
N SER A 270 -10.88 24.68 6.38
CA SER A 270 -11.19 25.55 5.26
C SER A 270 -12.41 26.44 5.55
N ALA A 271 -13.46 25.89 6.19
CA ALA A 271 -14.62 26.68 6.59
C ALA A 271 -14.25 27.77 7.60
N TYR A 272 -13.48 27.41 8.63
CA TYR A 272 -12.98 28.36 9.63
C TYR A 272 -12.06 29.43 9.02
N GLY A 273 -11.09 29.02 8.21
CA GLY A 273 -10.16 29.93 7.53
C GLY A 273 -10.88 30.91 6.59
N ARG A 274 -11.89 30.43 5.83
CA ARG A 274 -12.71 31.28 4.96
C ARG A 274 -13.45 32.35 5.75
N GLU A 275 -14.01 31.98 6.90
CA GLU A 275 -14.78 32.91 7.71
C GLU A 275 -13.90 33.98 8.35
N ILE A 276 -12.69 33.62 8.77
CA ILE A 276 -11.69 34.58 9.25
C ILE A 276 -11.27 35.54 8.14
N HIS A 277 -10.97 35.02 6.95
CA HIS A 277 -10.54 35.82 5.80
C HIS A 277 -11.59 36.85 5.35
N ARG A 278 -12.87 36.63 5.69
CA ARG A 278 -13.96 37.58 5.43
C ARG A 278 -14.04 38.71 6.44
N LEU A 279 -13.42 38.58 7.62
CA LEU A 279 -13.48 39.61 8.65
C LEU A 279 -12.72 40.85 8.20
N THR A 280 -13.22 42.02 8.60
CA THR A 280 -12.51 43.29 8.41
C THR A 280 -11.51 43.45 9.55
N ASP A 281 -10.23 43.52 9.22
CA ASP A 281 -9.09 43.61 10.15
C ASP A 281 -9.08 42.54 11.27
N PRO A 282 -8.91 41.24 10.91
CA PRO A 282 -8.91 40.14 11.89
C PRO A 282 -7.79 40.23 12.94
N TRP A 283 -6.81 41.11 12.73
CA TRP A 283 -5.57 41.20 13.51
C TRP A 283 -5.50 42.41 14.45
N GLU A 284 -6.50 43.30 14.46
CA GLU A 284 -6.48 44.58 15.19
C GLU A 284 -6.07 44.45 16.68
N ASN A 285 -6.44 43.34 17.32
CA ASN A 285 -6.14 43.05 18.74
C ASN A 285 -5.39 41.72 18.94
N ARG A 286 -4.77 41.17 17.90
CA ARG A 286 -4.16 39.83 17.92
C ARG A 286 -2.80 39.83 17.24
N GLU A 287 -1.83 39.16 17.87
CA GLU A 287 -0.52 38.94 17.25
C GLU A 287 -0.63 37.81 16.23
N ALA A 288 -0.69 38.17 14.94
CA ALA A 288 -0.57 37.22 13.85
C ALA A 288 0.88 36.75 13.69
N SER A 289 1.10 35.45 13.52
CA SER A 289 2.42 34.95 13.18
C SER A 289 2.79 35.34 11.74
N VAL A 290 4.08 35.39 11.43
CA VAL A 290 4.57 35.65 10.08
C VAL A 290 4.00 34.63 9.08
N GLU A 291 3.88 33.36 9.49
CA GLU A 291 3.33 32.28 8.67
C GLU A 291 1.85 32.51 8.34
N VAL A 292 1.05 32.94 9.31
CA VAL A 292 -0.37 33.29 9.13
C VAL A 292 -0.52 34.41 8.10
N LEU A 293 0.25 35.49 8.25
CA LEU A 293 0.22 36.62 7.32
C LEU A 293 0.73 36.24 5.92
N GLN A 294 1.74 35.36 5.82
CA GLN A 294 2.21 34.87 4.53
C GLN A 294 1.15 34.02 3.82
N CYS A 295 0.46 33.14 4.56
CA CYS A 295 -0.62 32.31 4.04
C CYS A 295 -1.80 33.19 3.56
N GLU A 296 -2.22 34.17 4.37
CA GLU A 296 -3.24 35.16 3.98
C GLU A 296 -2.85 35.94 2.71
N ASN A 297 -1.59 36.36 2.60
CA ASN A 297 -1.09 37.03 1.40
C ASN A 297 -1.10 36.12 0.16
N GLN A 298 -0.84 34.82 0.32
CA GLN A 298 -0.94 33.85 -0.76
C GLN A 298 -2.39 33.66 -1.20
N ILE A 299 -3.33 33.51 -0.26
CA ILE A 299 -4.77 33.45 -0.54
C ILE A 299 -5.20 34.68 -1.35
N ASN A 300 -4.84 35.88 -0.91
CA ASN A 300 -5.13 37.13 -1.61
C ASN A 300 -4.57 37.18 -3.04
N ARG A 301 -3.38 36.63 -3.29
CA ARG A 301 -2.79 36.54 -4.64
C ARG A 301 -3.58 35.57 -5.52
N HIS A 302 -3.93 34.41 -4.99
CA HIS A 302 -4.71 33.40 -5.73
C HIS A 302 -6.13 33.89 -6.03
N GLU A 303 -6.80 34.59 -5.11
CA GLU A 303 -8.09 35.22 -5.37
C GLU A 303 -8.01 36.29 -6.47
N ARG A 304 -6.95 37.11 -6.49
CA ARG A 304 -6.74 38.08 -7.57
C ARG A 304 -6.54 37.38 -8.91
N ARG A 305 -5.74 36.32 -8.95
CA ARG A 305 -5.53 35.50 -10.16
C ARG A 305 -6.85 34.89 -10.64
N ARG A 306 -7.65 34.32 -9.73
CA ARG A 306 -8.98 33.77 -10.03
C ARG A 306 -9.87 34.82 -10.69
N ARG A 307 -9.97 36.02 -10.10
CA ARG A 307 -10.76 37.14 -10.68
C ARG A 307 -10.25 37.57 -12.06
N GLN A 308 -8.93 37.57 -12.28
CA GLN A 308 -8.34 37.86 -13.60
C GLN A 308 -8.72 36.81 -14.64
N LEU A 309 -8.70 35.52 -14.29
CA LEU A 309 -9.10 34.43 -15.17
C LEU A 309 -10.61 34.49 -15.48
N GLU A 310 -11.47 34.76 -14.49
CA GLU A 310 -12.91 34.98 -14.69
C GLU A 310 -13.17 36.16 -15.64
N SER A 311 -12.43 37.27 -15.47
CA SER A 311 -12.51 38.41 -16.40
C SER A 311 -12.05 38.03 -17.80
N LYS A 312 -11.07 37.13 -17.94
CA LYS A 312 -10.60 36.64 -19.23
C LYS A 312 -11.64 35.76 -19.92
N ILE A 313 -12.35 34.91 -19.19
CA ILE A 313 -13.48 34.13 -19.74
C ILE A 313 -14.54 35.09 -20.29
N LYS A 314 -14.99 36.08 -19.50
CA LYS A 314 -15.98 37.06 -19.96
C LYS A 314 -15.53 37.79 -21.22
N SER A 315 -14.26 38.18 -21.29
CA SER A 315 -13.70 38.82 -22.49
C SER A 315 -13.73 37.90 -23.72
N LEU A 316 -13.45 36.60 -23.56
CA LEU A 316 -13.51 35.63 -24.66
C LEU A 316 -14.96 35.34 -25.08
N GLU A 317 -15.90 35.30 -24.13
CA GLU A 317 -17.33 35.15 -24.42
C GLU A 317 -17.87 36.34 -25.22
N THR A 318 -17.48 37.56 -24.86
CA THR A 318 -17.82 38.75 -25.66
C THR A 318 -17.17 38.71 -27.06
N GLU A 319 -15.94 38.20 -27.19
CA GLU A 319 -15.29 38.04 -28.49
C GLU A 319 -16.02 37.05 -29.40
N ILE A 320 -16.53 35.95 -28.84
CA ILE A 320 -17.38 34.98 -29.54
C ILE A 320 -18.68 35.65 -30.02
N GLU A 321 -19.36 36.42 -29.16
CA GLU A 321 -20.59 37.11 -29.53
C GLU A 321 -20.36 38.14 -30.65
N ILE A 322 -19.23 38.86 -30.62
CA ILE A 322 -18.84 39.78 -31.70
C ILE A 322 -18.62 39.01 -33.01
N ASP A 323 -17.87 37.91 -32.98
CA ASP A 323 -17.62 37.08 -34.17
C ASP A 323 -18.94 36.56 -34.78
N GLU A 324 -19.92 36.18 -33.95
CA GLU A 324 -21.24 35.75 -34.40
C GLU A 324 -22.01 36.87 -35.09
N GLN A 325 -22.03 38.07 -34.51
CA GLN A 325 -22.67 39.23 -35.12
C GLN A 325 -22.02 39.61 -36.46
N VAL A 326 -20.69 39.52 -36.57
CA VAL A 326 -19.97 39.78 -37.82
C VAL A 326 -20.40 38.79 -38.92
N VAL A 327 -20.56 37.51 -38.59
CA VAL A 327 -21.05 36.51 -39.56
C VAL A 327 -22.49 36.80 -40.00
N LEU A 328 -23.37 37.19 -39.07
CA LEU A 328 -24.75 37.56 -39.41
C LEU A 328 -24.82 38.79 -40.31
N ILE A 329 -24.02 39.83 -40.01
CA ILE A 329 -23.91 41.02 -40.86
C ILE A 329 -23.45 40.63 -42.27
N SER A 330 -22.42 39.79 -42.39
CA SER A 330 -21.93 39.32 -43.68
C SER A 330 -23.02 38.59 -44.49
N GLN A 331 -23.85 37.77 -43.84
CA GLN A 331 -24.97 37.08 -44.50
C GLN A 331 -26.06 38.06 -44.95
N ASP A 332 -26.37 39.07 -44.15
CA ASP A 332 -27.34 40.09 -44.51
C ASP A 332 -26.82 41.00 -45.64
N GLU A 333 -25.52 41.30 -45.68
CA GLU A 333 -24.88 41.99 -46.80
C GLU A 333 -25.00 41.19 -48.12
N GLU A 334 -24.78 39.87 -48.08
CA GLU A 334 -24.99 38.98 -49.24
C GLU A 334 -26.46 38.98 -49.69
N ARG A 335 -27.41 38.93 -48.76
CA ARG A 335 -28.85 39.02 -49.07
C ARG A 335 -29.20 40.36 -49.70
N ILE A 336 -28.68 41.47 -49.18
CA ILE A 336 -28.88 42.81 -49.75
C ILE A 336 -28.32 42.86 -51.17
N ALA A 337 -27.13 42.31 -51.41
CA ALA A 337 -26.54 42.26 -52.74
C ALA A 337 -27.43 41.48 -53.73
N HIS A 338 -27.96 40.32 -53.32
CA HIS A 338 -28.86 39.52 -54.14
C HIS A 338 -30.20 40.24 -54.43
N ILE A 339 -30.78 40.90 -53.43
CA ILE A 339 -32.01 41.70 -53.60
C ILE A 339 -31.76 42.85 -54.59
N LYS A 340 -30.63 43.55 -54.48
CA LYS A 340 -30.25 44.61 -55.42
C LYS A 340 -30.14 44.09 -56.85
N GLU A 341 -29.50 42.94 -57.05
CA GLU A 341 -29.41 42.31 -58.37
C GLU A 341 -30.80 41.96 -58.93
N THR A 342 -31.69 41.46 -58.08
CA THR A 342 -33.07 41.14 -58.47
C THR A 342 -33.87 42.39 -58.84
N ILE A 343 -33.70 43.49 -58.09
CA ILE A 343 -34.31 44.79 -58.41
C ILE A 343 -33.81 45.29 -59.78
N ASP A 344 -32.51 45.18 -60.05
CA ASP A 344 -31.94 45.58 -61.34
C ASP A 344 -32.52 44.74 -62.49
N GLN A 345 -32.74 43.44 -62.29
CA GLN A 345 -33.41 42.58 -63.26
C GLN A 345 -34.87 43.01 -63.50
N PHE A 346 -35.65 43.28 -62.45
CA PHE A 346 -37.02 43.77 -62.60
C PHE A 346 -37.09 45.13 -63.28
N ASN A 347 -36.16 46.05 -62.98
CA ASN A 347 -36.09 47.34 -63.65
C ASN A 347 -35.81 47.22 -65.15
N ARG A 348 -34.98 46.25 -65.56
CA ARG A 348 -34.79 45.92 -66.99
C ARG A 348 -36.08 45.41 -67.62
N GLN A 349 -36.78 44.48 -66.97
CA GLN A 349 -38.07 43.96 -67.45
C GLN A 349 -39.13 45.07 -67.58
N ILE A 350 -39.22 45.99 -66.61
CA ILE A 350 -40.12 47.15 -66.69
C ILE A 350 -39.77 47.99 -67.91
N SER A 351 -38.49 48.28 -68.14
CA SER A 351 -38.03 49.08 -69.29
C SER A 351 -38.40 48.40 -70.63
N GLU A 352 -38.28 47.08 -70.73
CA GLU A 352 -38.68 46.30 -71.91
C GLU A 352 -40.20 46.36 -72.15
N ILE A 353 -41.01 46.20 -71.09
CA ILE A 353 -42.47 46.30 -71.17
C ILE A 353 -42.89 47.71 -71.59
N GLU A 354 -42.27 48.74 -71.02
CA GLU A 354 -42.54 50.13 -71.41
C GLU A 354 -42.22 50.38 -72.89
N ALA A 355 -41.09 49.89 -73.39
CA ALA A 355 -40.73 49.97 -74.80
C ALA A 355 -41.78 49.26 -75.68
N GLY A 356 -42.21 48.07 -75.29
CA GLY A 356 -43.28 47.34 -75.97
C GLY A 356 -44.63 48.06 -75.93
N ILE A 357 -44.98 48.73 -74.82
CA ILE A 357 -46.19 49.56 -74.73
C ILE A 357 -46.10 50.75 -75.69
N ARG A 358 -44.94 51.43 -75.76
CA ARG A 358 -44.72 52.54 -76.69
C ARG A 358 -44.91 52.07 -78.14
N GLU A 359 -44.30 50.97 -78.53
CA GLU A 359 -44.44 50.39 -79.87
C GLU A 359 -45.91 50.04 -80.19
N LYS A 360 -46.63 49.43 -79.24
CA LYS A 360 -48.06 49.13 -79.39
C LYS A 360 -48.90 50.41 -79.52
N ARG A 361 -48.61 51.46 -78.74
CA ARG A 361 -49.27 52.77 -78.84
C ARG A 361 -49.03 53.40 -80.21
N ASP A 362 -47.81 53.34 -80.73
CA ASP A 362 -47.47 53.84 -82.07
C ASP A 362 -48.20 53.05 -83.17
N ARG A 363 -48.32 51.73 -83.02
CA ARG A 363 -49.08 50.87 -83.94
C ARG A 363 -50.58 51.18 -83.91
N ILE A 364 -51.15 51.41 -82.73
CA ILE A 364 -52.54 51.89 -82.58
C ILE A 364 -52.70 53.24 -83.28
N ALA A 365 -51.75 54.17 -83.11
CA ALA A 365 -51.80 55.47 -83.76
C ALA A 365 -51.77 55.34 -85.30
N LYS A 366 -50.91 54.46 -85.84
CA LYS A 366 -50.89 54.14 -87.29
C LYS A 366 -52.22 53.56 -87.77
N LEU A 367 -52.76 52.56 -87.08
CA LEU A 367 -54.05 51.95 -87.43
C LEU A 367 -55.21 52.95 -87.36
N LYS A 368 -55.22 53.86 -86.37
CA LYS A 368 -56.20 54.96 -86.29
C LYS A 368 -56.11 55.91 -87.47
N ARG A 369 -54.90 56.25 -87.95
CA ARG A 369 -54.73 57.07 -89.17
C ARG A 369 -55.28 56.34 -90.39
N MET A 370 -54.94 55.06 -90.57
CA MET A 370 -55.50 54.25 -91.66
C MET A 370 -57.02 54.15 -91.60
N LEU A 371 -57.61 53.98 -90.40
CA LEU A 371 -59.07 53.95 -90.23
C LEU A 371 -59.71 55.29 -90.61
N ASN A 372 -59.09 56.41 -90.22
CA ASN A 372 -59.56 57.74 -90.61
C ASN A 372 -59.51 57.93 -92.13
N GLU A 373 -58.43 57.51 -92.79
CA GLU A 373 -58.28 57.54 -94.25
C GLU A 373 -59.38 56.71 -94.95
N ILE A 374 -59.71 55.54 -94.41
CA ILE A 374 -60.82 54.71 -94.90
C ILE A 374 -62.18 55.40 -94.67
N SER A 375 -62.42 55.99 -93.49
CA SER A 375 -63.67 56.72 -93.20
C SER A 375 -63.87 58.00 -94.02
N SER A 376 -62.78 58.67 -94.42
CA SER A 376 -62.81 59.79 -95.36
C SER A 376 -63.04 59.36 -96.82
N SER A 377 -62.83 58.07 -97.14
CA SER A 377 -63.16 57.53 -98.46
C SER A 377 -64.64 57.13 -98.60
N ASP A 378 -65.34 56.83 -97.51
CA ASP A 378 -66.78 56.54 -97.51
C ASP A 378 -67.66 57.80 -97.50
N THR A 379 -67.15 58.93 -97.00
CA THR A 379 -67.86 60.23 -97.06
C THR A 379 -67.74 60.96 -98.41
N GLY A 380 -67.00 60.38 -99.36
CA GLY A 380 -66.87 60.88 -100.74
C GLY A 380 -67.87 60.32 -101.74
N ARG A 381 -68.90 59.58 -101.32
CA ARG A 381 -69.88 58.91 -102.20
C ARG A 381 -71.34 59.27 -101.96
N GLU A 382 -71.61 60.42 -101.32
CA GLU A 382 -72.88 61.14 -101.46
C GLU A 382 -72.62 62.44 -102.24
N GLY A 383 -72.64 62.31 -103.56
CA GLY A 383 -72.67 63.37 -104.55
C GLY A 383 -73.42 62.86 -105.76
#